data_AF-A0A176S0Q3-F1
#
_entry.id   AF-A0A176S0Q3-F1
#
_cell.length_a   1.000
_cell.length_b   1.000
_cell.length_c   1.000
_cell.angle_alpha   90.00
_cell.angle_beta   90.00
_cell.angle_gamma   90.00
#
_symmetry.space_group_name_H-M   'P 1'
#
loop_
_entity.id
_entity.type
_entity.pdbx_description
1 polymer ?
#
loop_
_entity_poly.entity_id
_entity_poly.type
_entity_poly.pdbx_seq_one_letter_code
_entity_poly.pdbx_strand_id
1 'polypeptide(L)' 'MIGFYQLPLDYLHQFNNKIEAVTLEMIKDAFQRRLHLDKLVIVTVGGKT' A
#
# COMPACT_ATOMS: atom_id res chain seq x y z
N MET A 1 -5.64 5.47 17.25
CA MET A 1 -5.41 4.28 16.40
C MET A 1 -3.93 3.86 16.26
N ILE A 2 -2.94 4.74 16.46
CA ILE A 2 -1.51 4.40 16.31
C ILE A 2 -1.03 3.39 17.37
N GLY A 3 -1.56 3.48 18.60
CA GLY A 3 -1.27 2.51 19.67
C GLY A 3 -1.81 1.10 19.43
N PHE A 4 -2.78 0.91 18.52
CA PHE A 4 -3.32 -0.42 18.20
C PHE A 4 -2.37 -1.24 17.33
N TYR A 5 -1.66 -0.57 16.42
CA TYR A 5 -0.69 -1.20 15.51
C TYR A 5 0.74 -1.14 16.02
N GLN A 6 0.94 -0.78 17.30
CA GLN A 6 2.27 -0.66 17.94
C GLN A 6 3.22 0.22 17.12
N LEU A 7 2.67 1.25 16.47
CA LEU A 7 3.46 2.16 15.67
C LEU A 7 4.22 3.14 16.58
N PRO A 8 5.42 3.59 16.18
CA PRO A 8 6.20 4.55 16.96
C PRO A 8 5.41 5.83 17.25
N LEU A 9 5.66 6.44 18.42
CA LEU A 9 5.01 7.70 18.81
C LEU A 9 5.26 8.84 17.81
N ASP A 10 6.40 8.81 17.13
CA ASP A 10 6.82 9.81 16.13
C ASP A 10 6.29 9.50 14.71
N TYR A 11 5.45 8.47 14.55
CA TYR A 11 4.99 8.01 13.24
C TYR A 11 4.32 9.12 12.42
N LEU A 12 3.43 9.91 13.04
CA LEU A 12 2.74 11.00 12.33
C LEU A 12 3.69 12.13 11.92
N HIS A 13 4.70 12.41 12.75
CA HIS A 13 5.66 13.45 12.45
C HIS A 13 6.52 13.08 11.24
N GLN A 14 6.95 11.82 11.16
CA GLN A 14 7.77 11.32 10.05
C GLN A 14 6.97 10.95 8.80
N PHE A 15 5.63 10.83 8.89
CA PHE A 15 4.83 10.28 7.81
C PHE A 15 4.97 11.11 6.53
N ASN A 16 4.79 12.43 6.60
CA ASN A 16 4.91 13.30 5.42
C ASN A 16 6.31 13.24 4.81
N ASN A 17 7.36 13.30 5.63
CA ASN A 17 8.75 13.19 5.15
C ASN A 17 9.00 11.88 4.40
N LYS A 18 8.39 10.77 4.87
CA LYS A 18 8.50 9.46 4.21
C LYS A 18 7.75 9.42 2.88
N ILE A 19 6.64 10.14 2.75
CA ILE A 19 5.88 10.26 1.50
C ILE A 19 6.66 11.09 0.47
N GLU A 20 7.23 12.21 0.89
CA GLU A 20 8.00 13.10 0.00
C GLU A 20 9.28 12.46 -0.53
N ALA A 21 9.87 11.53 0.24
CA ALA A 21 11.06 10.79 -0.16
C ALA A 21 10.79 9.63 -1.15
N VAL A 22 9.53 9.35 -1.53
CA VAL A 22 9.21 8.22 -2.42
C VAL A 22 9.65 8.52 -3.86
N THR A 23 10.44 7.62 -4.45
CA THR A 23 10.89 7.71 -5.85
C THR A 23 10.15 6.74 -6.77
N LEU A 24 10.24 6.98 -8.09
CA LEU A 24 9.66 6.10 -9.11
C LEU A 24 10.22 4.67 -9.02
N GLU A 25 11.50 4.52 -8.74
CA GLU A 25 12.15 3.21 -8.62
C GLU A 25 11.61 2.44 -7.42
N MET A 26 11.43 3.11 -6.27
CA MET A 26 10.83 2.50 -5.08
C MET A 26 9.38 2.06 -5.34
N ILE A 27 8.61 2.82 -6.12
CA ILE A 27 7.25 2.44 -6.51
C ILE A 27 7.29 1.17 -7.36
N LYS A 28 8.13 1.12 -8.40
CA LYS A 28 8.25 -0.05 -9.27
C LYS A 28 8.64 -1.30 -8.49
N ASP A 29 9.65 -1.20 -7.62
CA ASP A 29 10.10 -2.28 -6.76
C ASP A 29 8.99 -2.75 -5.79
N ALA A 30 8.30 -1.82 -5.12
CA ALA A 30 7.23 -2.15 -4.20
C ALA A 30 6.06 -2.88 -4.89
N PHE A 31 5.70 -2.45 -6.10
CA PHE A 31 4.67 -3.10 -6.90
C PHE A 31 5.09 -4.52 -7.29
N GLN A 32 6.31 -4.73 -7.75
CA GLN A 32 6.83 -6.07 -8.09
C GLN A 32 6.83 -7.02 -6.90
N ARG A 33 7.17 -6.53 -5.69
CA ARG A 33 7.21 -7.36 -4.48
C ARG A 33 5.84 -7.68 -3.89
N ARG A 34 4.85 -6.81 -4.08
CA ARG A 34 3.55 -6.91 -3.38
C ARG A 34 2.39 -7.32 -4.28
N LEU A 35 2.46 -7.02 -5.59
CA LEU A 35 1.42 -7.42 -6.54
C LEU A 35 1.77 -8.75 -7.17
N HIS A 36 1.13 -9.80 -6.65
CA HIS A 36 1.19 -11.14 -7.22
C HIS A 36 0.02 -11.31 -8.19
N LEU A 37 0.31 -11.20 -9.50
CA LEU A 37 -0.72 -11.30 -10.55
C LEU A 37 -1.41 -12.67 -10.54
N ASP A 38 -0.73 -13.72 -10.09
CA ASP A 38 -1.29 -15.06 -9.90
C ASP A 38 -2.34 -15.13 -8.78
N LYS A 39 -2.33 -14.16 -7.86
CA LYS A 39 -3.27 -14.08 -6.73
C LYS A 39 -4.33 -13.00 -6.92
N LEU A 40 -4.40 -12.39 -8.10
CA LEU A 40 -5.37 -11.34 -8.39
C LEU A 40 -6.78 -11.95 -8.56
N VAL A 41 -7.68 -11.61 -7.65
CA VAL A 41 -9.10 -12.04 -7.72
C VAL A 41 -9.94 -10.87 -8.22
N ILE A 42 -10.60 -11.05 -9.35
CA ILE A 42 -11.55 -10.08 -9.92
C ILE A 42 -12.96 -10.67 -9.77
N VAL A 43 -13.83 -9.94 -9.07
CA VAL A 43 -15.24 -10.32 -8.90
C VAL A 43 -16.09 -9.30 -9.63
N THR A 44 -16.84 -9.76 -10.63
CA THR A 44 -17.80 -8.93 -11.37
C THR A 44 -19.23 -9.36 -11.00
N VAL A 45 -20.10 -8.40 -10.69
CA VAL A 45 -21.51 -8.66 -10.34
C VAL A 45 -22.42 -8.00 -11.37
N GLY A 46 -23.27 -8.80 -12.02
CA GLY A 46 -24.23 -8.37 -13.04
C GLY A 46 -24.55 -9.51 -14.01
N GLY A 47 -25.81 -9.94 -14.06
CA GLY A 47 -26.31 -10.93 -15.01
C GLY A 47 -26.93 -10.26 -16.23
N LYS A 48 -26.80 -10.90 -17.41
CA LYS A 48 -27.59 -10.58 -18.61
C LYS A 48 -29.07 -10.53 -18.22
N THR A 49 -29.70 -9.38 -18.40
CA THR A 49 -31.12 -9.31 -18.72
C THR A 49 -31.33 -9.74 -20.16
#